data_AF-A0A1E5UXK1-F1
#
_entry.id   AF-A0A1E5UXK1-F1
#
_cell.length_a   1.000
_cell.length_b   1.000
_cell.length_c   1.000
_cell.angle_alpha   90.00
_cell.angle_beta   90.00
_cell.angle_gamma   90.00
#
_symmetry.space_group_name_H-M   'P 1'
#
loop_
_entity.id
_entity.type
_entity.pdbx_description
1 polymer ?
#
loop_
_entity_poly.entity_id
_entity_poly.type
_entity_poly.pdbx_seq_one_letter_code
_entity_poly.pdbx_strand_id
1 'polypeptide(L)'
;MQVLGKLPNLVSLRLWAKSFQGEDLRFTFHPEAFLSLTVLELKYIDGLKSMEFEDGAMLQLERLDFRGRFEETNTGLFSGLPLLPRLKEFMLAGKTYKDDFMEDLKGQLAENQNGPVLKRR
;
A
#
# COMPACT_ATOMS: atom_id res chain seq x y z
N MET A 1 -3.60 -6.34 11.20
CA MET A 1 -4.69 -5.78 10.35
C MET A 1 -6.01 -6.56 10.39
N GLN A 2 -6.09 -7.68 11.11
CA GLN A 2 -7.25 -8.59 11.09
C GLN A 2 -8.56 -8.01 11.66
N VAL A 3 -8.51 -7.19 12.71
CA VAL A 3 -9.74 -6.63 13.32
C VAL A 3 -10.33 -5.54 12.41
N LEU A 4 -9.52 -4.57 11.99
CA LEU A 4 -9.96 -3.49 11.10
C LEU A 4 -10.43 -4.03 9.74
N GLY A 5 -9.80 -5.10 9.24
CA GLY A 5 -10.13 -5.70 7.95
C GLY A 5 -11.52 -6.34 7.87
N LYS A 6 -12.13 -6.64 9.02
CA LYS A 6 -13.47 -7.23 9.11
C LYS A 6 -14.58 -6.19 9.23
N LEU A 7 -14.25 -4.90 9.31
CA LEU A 7 -15.24 -3.84 9.41
C LEU A 7 -15.96 -3.67 8.06
N PRO A 8 -17.28 -3.96 7.98
CA PRO A 8 -17.98 -4.11 6.71
C PRO A 8 -18.12 -2.79 5.93
N ASN A 9 -18.02 -1.65 6.60
CA ASN A 9 -18.23 -0.31 6.02
C ASN A 9 -16.98 0.58 6.11
N LEU A 10 -15.80 -0.01 6.38
CA LEU A 10 -14.57 0.76 6.41
C LEU A 10 -14.13 1.08 4.98
N VAL A 11 -14.54 2.26 4.49
CA VAL A 11 -14.25 2.72 3.12
C VAL A 11 -12.93 3.46 2.99
N SER A 12 -12.43 4.06 4.07
CA SER A 12 -11.15 4.76 4.09
C SER A 12 -10.38 4.45 5.36
N LEU A 13 -9.10 4.15 5.19
CA LEU A 13 -8.19 3.88 6.29
C LEU A 13 -6.95 4.75 6.11
N ARG A 14 -6.59 5.48 7.17
CA ARG A 14 -5.38 6.30 7.22
C ARG A 14 -4.53 5.84 8.39
N LEU A 15 -3.32 5.42 8.09
CA LEU A 15 -2.31 4.98 9.04
C LEU A 15 -1.14 5.95 8.95
N TRP A 16 -0.85 6.62 10.05
CA TRP A 16 0.16 7.67 10.13
C TRP A 16 1.29 7.27 11.09
N ALA A 17 2.27 8.16 11.24
CA ALA A 17 3.31 8.00 12.24
C ALA A 17 2.69 7.64 13.61
N LYS A 18 3.31 6.67 14.29
CA LYS A 18 2.86 6.14 15.58
C LYS A 18 1.50 5.41 15.57
N SER A 19 0.88 5.14 14.42
CA SER A 19 -0.26 4.22 14.34
C SER A 19 0.11 2.80 14.78
N PHE A 20 1.38 2.43 14.66
CA PHE A 20 1.95 1.18 15.15
C PHE A 20 3.25 1.47 15.91
N GLN A 21 3.62 0.54 16.79
CA GLN A 21 4.91 0.52 17.48
C GLN A 21 5.67 -0.73 17.02
N GLY A 22 6.94 -0.58 16.66
CA GLY A 22 7.80 -1.67 16.22
C GLY A 22 8.85 -1.22 15.21
N GLU A 23 9.90 -2.03 15.03
CA GLU A 23 11.01 -1.76 14.10
C GLU A 23 11.01 -2.66 12.86
N ASP A 24 10.18 -3.71 12.88
CA ASP A 24 10.04 -4.71 11.80
C ASP A 24 8.54 -4.98 11.52
N LEU A 25 7.84 -3.93 11.11
CA LEU A 25 6.43 -4.01 10.76
C LEU A 25 6.28 -4.60 9.36
N ARG A 26 5.65 -5.77 9.28
CA ARG A 26 5.27 -6.45 8.04
C ARG A 26 3.79 -6.67 8.03
N PHE A 27 3.11 -6.14 7.02
CA PHE A 27 1.68 -6.28 6.87
C PHE A 27 1.36 -7.19 5.72
N THR A 28 0.74 -8.33 6.01
CA THR A 28 0.13 -9.19 5.00
C THR A 28 -1.38 -9.01 5.07
N PHE A 29 -1.99 -8.67 3.94
CA PHE A 29 -3.43 -8.54 3.76
C PHE A 29 -3.94 -9.80 3.08
N HIS A 30 -4.53 -10.68 3.89
CA HIS A 30 -5.09 -11.95 3.42
C HIS A 30 -6.36 -11.76 2.57
N PRO A 31 -6.78 -12.80 1.81
CA PRO A 31 -8.06 -12.83 1.14
C PRO A 31 -9.20 -12.36 2.05
N GLU A 32 -10.16 -11.64 1.48
CA GLU A 32 -11.33 -11.08 2.17
C GLU A 32 -11.02 -9.99 3.22
N ALA A 33 -9.76 -9.55 3.36
CA ALA A 33 -9.46 -8.39 4.18
C ALA A 33 -9.88 -7.08 3.48
N PHE A 34 -10.56 -6.20 4.21
CA PHE A 34 -10.90 -4.84 3.77
C PHE A 34 -11.75 -4.79 2.48
N LEU A 35 -12.79 -5.63 2.40
CA LEU A 35 -13.63 -5.76 1.21
C LEU A 35 -14.35 -4.47 0.76
N SER A 36 -14.53 -3.48 1.63
CA SER A 36 -15.18 -2.20 1.29
C SER A 36 -14.21 -1.03 1.18
N LEU A 37 -12.92 -1.26 1.40
CA LEU A 37 -11.93 -0.18 1.46
C LEU A 37 -11.63 0.32 0.05
N THR A 38 -11.82 1.62 -0.18
CA THR A 38 -11.56 2.28 -1.46
C THR A 38 -10.32 3.17 -1.42
N VAL A 39 -9.93 3.66 -0.23
CA VAL A 39 -8.74 4.50 -0.03
C VAL A 39 -7.91 4.01 1.14
N LEU A 40 -6.63 3.73 0.88
CA LEU A 40 -5.61 3.44 1.88
C LEU A 40 -4.56 4.55 1.89
N GLU A 41 -4.30 5.16 3.04
CA GLU A 41 -3.28 6.18 3.21
C GLU A 41 -2.25 5.75 4.25
N LEU A 42 -0.97 5.83 3.89
CA LEU A 42 0.17 5.37 4.65
C LEU A 42 1.19 6.51 4.73
N LYS A 43 1.38 7.07 5.93
CA LYS A 43 2.29 8.21 6.13
C LYS A 43 3.24 7.96 7.27
N TYR A 44 4.53 7.91 6.97
CA TYR A 44 5.60 7.88 7.97
C TYR A 44 5.42 6.75 8.99
N ILE A 45 5.08 5.55 8.51
CA ILE A 45 5.01 4.36 9.36
C ILE A 45 6.44 3.94 9.72
N ASP A 46 6.89 4.33 10.89
CA ASP A 46 8.23 4.00 11.38
C ASP A 46 8.40 2.48 11.49
N GLY A 47 9.53 1.94 11.01
CA GLY A 47 9.81 0.50 11.08
C GLY A 47 9.08 -0.36 10.06
N LEU A 48 8.38 0.22 9.08
CA LEU A 48 7.74 -0.53 7.99
C LEU A 48 8.79 -1.22 7.10
N LYS A 49 8.67 -2.54 6.94
CA LYS A 49 9.55 -3.35 6.07
C LYS A 49 8.84 -3.87 4.84
N SER A 50 7.59 -4.29 4.96
CA SER A 50 6.83 -4.80 3.81
C SER A 50 5.31 -4.66 3.98
N MET A 51 4.64 -4.59 2.84
CA MET A 51 3.20 -4.59 2.67
C MET A 51 2.82 -5.51 1.52
N GLU A 52 2.25 -6.65 1.86
CA GLU A 52 1.86 -7.70 0.93
C GLU A 52 0.34 -7.75 0.78
N PHE A 53 -0.13 -7.66 -0.45
CA PHE A 53 -1.53 -7.84 -0.82
C PHE A 53 -1.69 -9.23 -1.45
N GLU A 54 -2.27 -10.17 -0.71
CA GLU A 54 -2.59 -11.49 -1.27
C GLU A 54 -3.79 -11.39 -2.23
N ASP A 55 -3.93 -12.38 -3.12
CA ASP A 55 -5.07 -12.45 -4.03
C ASP A 55 -6.39 -12.48 -3.24
N GLY A 56 -7.37 -11.69 -3.67
CA GLY A 56 -8.64 -11.53 -2.94
C GLY A 56 -8.63 -10.50 -1.81
N ALA A 57 -7.51 -9.83 -1.51
CA ALA A 57 -7.47 -8.73 -0.55
C ALA A 57 -7.90 -7.40 -1.20
N MET A 58 -8.56 -6.53 -0.43
CA MET A 58 -8.82 -5.12 -0.83
C MET A 58 -9.43 -4.97 -2.23
N LEU A 59 -10.38 -5.83 -2.60
CA LEU A 59 -10.97 -5.89 -3.95
C LEU A 59 -11.58 -4.58 -4.47
N GLN A 60 -11.87 -3.64 -3.56
CA GLN A 60 -12.47 -2.33 -3.86
C GLN A 60 -11.48 -1.17 -3.80
N LEU A 61 -10.19 -1.43 -3.53
CA LEU A 61 -9.20 -0.37 -3.35
C LEU A 61 -8.96 0.34 -4.67
N GLU A 62 -9.29 1.63 -4.71
CA GLU A 62 -9.13 2.46 -5.89
C GLU A 62 -7.88 3.33 -5.81
N ARG A 63 -7.45 3.67 -4.59
CA ARG A 63 -6.35 4.61 -4.37
C ARG A 63 -5.49 4.23 -3.17
N LEU A 64 -4.18 4.22 -3.40
CA LEU A 64 -3.17 4.05 -2.36
C LEU A 64 -2.30 5.30 -2.28
N ASP A 65 -2.32 5.97 -1.13
CA ASP A 65 -1.50 7.14 -0.83
C ASP A 65 -0.32 6.72 0.06
N PHE A 66 0.90 6.94 -0.42
CA PHE A 66 2.11 6.58 0.33
C PHE A 66 3.06 7.77 0.50
N ARG A 67 3.55 7.95 1.73
CA ARG A 67 4.63 8.87 2.09
C ARG A 67 5.56 8.19 3.10
N GLY A 68 6.71 7.72 2.63
CA GLY A 68 7.73 7.06 3.46
C GLY A 68 8.92 7.96 3.80
N ARG A 69 9.86 7.42 4.58
CA ARG A 69 11.22 7.96 4.71
C ARG A 69 12.10 7.29 3.65
N PHE A 70 13.00 8.07 3.03
CA PHE A 70 13.91 7.58 1.98
C PHE A 70 14.69 6.33 2.42
N GLU A 71 15.15 6.27 3.67
CA GLU A 71 15.94 5.14 4.18
C GLU A 71 15.15 3.85 4.39
N GLU A 72 13.84 3.96 4.59
CA GLU A 72 12.94 2.84 4.87
C GLU A 72 12.29 2.30 3.60
N THR A 73 12.36 3.04 2.48
CA THR A 73 11.88 2.56 1.19
C THR A 73 12.94 1.79 0.44
N ASN A 74 12.73 0.49 0.29
CA ASN A 74 13.59 -0.43 -0.44
C ASN A 74 12.72 -1.28 -1.38
N THR A 75 13.35 -1.97 -2.34
CA THR A 75 12.69 -3.00 -3.15
C THR A 75 11.94 -4.01 -2.28
N GLY A 76 10.74 -4.40 -2.70
CA GLY A 76 9.89 -5.34 -1.95
C GLY A 76 9.10 -4.71 -0.80
N LEU A 77 9.13 -3.38 -0.64
CA LEU A 77 8.27 -2.70 0.33
C LEU A 77 6.79 -2.94 0.05
N PHE A 78 6.41 -3.01 -1.22
CA PHE A 78 5.08 -3.44 -1.64
C PHE A 78 5.22 -4.76 -2.40
N SER A 79 4.26 -5.65 -2.24
CA SER A 79 4.10 -6.84 -3.07
C SER A 79 2.62 -7.10 -3.31
N GLY A 80 2.29 -7.65 -4.48
CA GLY A 80 0.90 -7.98 -4.82
C GLY A 80 0.06 -6.80 -5.30
N LEU A 81 0.66 -5.66 -5.64
CA LEU A 81 -0.09 -4.58 -6.32
C LEU A 81 -0.79 -5.04 -7.61
N PRO A 82 -0.25 -5.98 -8.44
CA PRO A 82 -0.96 -6.50 -9.60
C PRO A 82 -2.27 -7.22 -9.27
N LEU A 83 -2.41 -7.71 -8.02
CA LEU A 83 -3.57 -8.46 -7.54
C LEU A 83 -4.72 -7.56 -7.06
N LEU A 84 -4.55 -6.23 -7.10
CA LEU A 84 -5.57 -5.26 -6.72
C LEU A 84 -6.40 -4.83 -7.94
N PRO A 85 -7.58 -5.45 -8.19
CA PRO A 85 -8.25 -5.37 -9.49
C PRO A 85 -8.87 -3.99 -9.79
N ARG A 86 -9.05 -3.14 -8.77
CA ARG A 86 -9.68 -1.83 -8.89
C ARG A 86 -8.73 -0.66 -8.64
N LEU A 87 -7.44 -0.93 -8.46
CA LEU A 87 -6.45 0.13 -8.17
C LEU A 87 -6.31 1.06 -9.38
N LYS A 88 -6.67 2.33 -9.22
CA LYS A 88 -6.61 3.36 -10.27
C LYS A 88 -5.44 4.31 -10.06
N GLU A 89 -5.10 4.60 -8.81
CA GLU A 89 -4.12 5.61 -8.45
C GLU A 89 -3.17 5.11 -7.37
N PHE A 90 -1.87 5.26 -7.63
CA PHE A 90 -0.85 5.22 -6.59
C PHE A 90 -0.29 6.64 -6.41
N MET A 91 -0.58 7.27 -5.28
CA MET A 91 -0.13 8.62 -4.97
C MET A 91 1.13 8.55 -4.12
N LEU A 92 2.25 8.93 -4.70
CA LEU A 92 3.54 8.94 -4.04
C LEU A 92 3.93 10.37 -3.65
N ALA A 93 3.85 10.68 -2.35
CA ALA A 93 4.24 11.99 -1.82
C ALA A 93 5.68 11.97 -1.32
N GLY A 94 6.43 13.05 -1.53
CA GLY A 94 7.84 13.15 -1.11
C GLY A 94 8.78 13.42 -2.28
N LYS A 95 9.94 14.02 -1.97
CA LYS A 95 10.86 14.55 -3.00
C LYS A 95 11.73 13.47 -3.64
N THR A 96 12.21 12.52 -2.86
CA THR A 96 13.18 11.51 -3.29
C THR A 96 12.87 10.17 -2.66
N TYR A 97 13.07 9.11 -3.45
CA TYR A 97 12.96 7.70 -3.08
C TYR A 97 14.11 6.96 -3.76
N LYS A 98 14.51 5.81 -3.24
CA LYS A 98 15.58 5.01 -3.85
C LYS A 98 15.14 4.50 -5.23
N ASP A 99 16.09 4.43 -6.16
CA ASP A 99 15.81 4.06 -7.55
C ASP A 99 15.27 2.63 -7.65
N ASP A 100 15.82 1.71 -6.87
CA ASP A 100 15.41 0.29 -6.80
C ASP A 100 13.94 0.14 -6.35
N PHE A 101 13.53 0.87 -5.30
CA PHE A 101 12.13 0.95 -4.88
C PHE A 101 11.24 1.54 -5.98
N MET A 102 11.71 2.58 -6.68
CA MET A 102 10.93 3.21 -7.75
C MET A 102 10.75 2.30 -8.96
N GLU A 103 11.76 1.51 -9.31
CA GLU A 103 11.71 0.52 -10.38
C GLU A 103 10.75 -0.62 -10.03
N ASP A 104 10.86 -1.19 -8.84
CA ASP A 104 9.97 -2.24 -8.32
C ASP A 104 8.50 -1.77 -8.30
N LEU A 105 8.24 -0.60 -7.72
CA LEU A 105 6.90 -0.01 -7.69
C LEU A 105 6.32 0.16 -9.10
N LYS A 106 7.10 0.71 -10.04
CA LYS A 106 6.63 0.89 -11.42
C LYS A 106 6.40 -0.43 -12.13
N GLY A 107 7.25 -1.43 -11.92
CA GLY A 107 7.10 -2.77 -12.47
C GLY A 107 5.76 -3.39 -12.04
N GLN A 108 5.49 -3.38 -10.75
CA GLN A 108 4.23 -3.91 -10.21
C GLN A 108 2.98 -3.14 -10.69
N LEU A 109 3.06 -1.80 -10.84
CA LEU A 109 1.94 -1.02 -11.39
C LEU A 109 1.71 -1.30 -12.88
N ALA A 110 2.78 -1.59 -13.64
CA ALA A 110 2.67 -1.95 -15.06
C ALA A 110 2.08 -3.34 -15.29
N GLU A 111 2.26 -4.26 -14.34
CA GLU A 111 1.69 -5.62 -14.37
C GLU A 111 0.22 -5.66 -13.92
N ASN A 112 -0.28 -4.62 -13.25
CA ASN A 112 -1.67 -4.56 -12.82
C ASN A 112 -2.61 -4.35 -14.02
N GLN A 113 -3.62 -5.22 -14.15
CA GLN A 113 -4.56 -5.23 -15.27
C GLN A 113 -5.39 -3.94 -15.44
N ASN A 114 -5.62 -3.19 -14.35
CA ASN A 114 -6.36 -1.93 -14.37
C ASN A 114 -5.47 -0.71 -14.74
N GLY A 115 -4.16 -0.92 -14.92
CA GLY A 115 -3.21 0.13 -15.33
C GLY A 115 -3.19 1.37 -14.42
N PRO A 116 -2.98 1.21 -13.09
CA PRO A 116 -2.96 2.32 -12.14
C PRO A 116 -1.90 3.36 -12.51
N VAL A 117 -2.28 4.64 -12.41
CA VAL A 117 -1.36 5.76 -12.67
C VAL A 117 -0.59 6.09 -11.41
N LEU A 118 0.75 6.11 -11.53
CA LEU A 118 1.63 6.66 -10.51
C LEU A 118 1.62 8.19 -10.58
N LYS A 119 1.15 8.85 -9.51
CA LYS A 119 1.11 10.31 -9.40
C LYS A 119 2.01 10.80 -8.27
N ARG A 120 2.62 11.98 -8.44
CA ARG A 120 3.43 12.66 -7.41
C ARG A 120 2.61 13.75 -6.72
N ARG A 121 2.75 13.87 -5.39
CA ARG A 121 2.12 14.93 -4.58
C ARG A 121 3.16 15.74 -3.79
#